data_AF-A0A7X4Y630-F1
#
_entry.id   AF-A0A7X4Y630-F1
#
_cell.length_a   1.000
_cell.length_b   1.000
_cell.length_c   1.000
_cell.angle_alpha   90.00
_cell.angle_beta   90.00
_cell.angle_gamma   90.00
#
_symmetry.space_group_name_H-M   'P 1'
#
loop_
_entity.id
_entity.type
_entity.pdbx_description
1 polymer ?
#
loop_
_entity_poly.entity_id
_entity_poly.type
_entity_poly.pdbx_seq_one_letter_code
_entity_poly.pdbx_strand_id
1 'polypeptide(L)'
;MPKSKQLASCLALALATVSPVALADSAIYGGGPFYSGGTAVMNDLRGSGFTTVILWSFHIEDNGDLVYNDIPVVRNGAYIGDPAWPTRLATLKTAPTSVNRIEVSIGAWSVPDFERMARLVNGTAAGCGSTLVCGTGTNSILYRNFQALKAATGANAVNFDDESAYDLAPTTQFGQMLIGQGFKITFAPYTQQTFWRNLKDNLGSAVDGIYLQVYDGGAGNNPASWNTAMGMTVDPGLWSRHGTNCASGDSPASVRSRMSTWKSSAGINGGFMWLYDDIQKCVAQGTSAQYAAAINSAVSGNTPPVANFGVTVSGLTATFSDASSDSDGTITSRNWSFGDGSGSTATNPSRVYASAGNYNVSLTVTDNGGASNTKTQAVSVGSGYANLALNKPTTGSTACNSSETPAKAVNGSVSGGTTDKFCSLVSGAWMQVDLGSAQTVSSFTVQHAGAGGEASTWNTRAFTLQTSTNGTSWSTPVTVTNNTANTSTHAISATSARYVRLNITTPSQNGDPATRIYELEVR
;
A
#
# COMPACT_ATOMS: atom_id res chain seq x y z
N MET A 1 -31.70 8.60 -53.24
CA MET A 1 -30.92 7.53 -52.59
C MET A 1 -29.48 7.56 -53.06
N PRO A 2 -28.53 7.99 -52.21
CA PRO A 2 -27.17 7.44 -52.23
C PRO A 2 -26.83 6.82 -50.86
N LYS A 3 -26.27 5.61 -50.90
CA LYS A 3 -25.89 4.82 -49.71
C LYS A 3 -24.68 5.43 -49.01
N SER A 4 -24.80 5.60 -47.69
CA SER A 4 -23.76 6.05 -46.77
C SER A 4 -22.59 5.07 -46.71
N LYS A 5 -21.35 5.57 -46.87
CA LYS A 5 -20.14 4.88 -46.42
C LYS A 5 -19.92 5.22 -44.94
N GLN A 6 -20.01 4.22 -44.05
CA GLN A 6 -19.57 4.35 -42.67
C GLN A 6 -18.03 4.37 -42.63
N LEU A 7 -17.45 5.44 -42.09
CA LEU A 7 -16.05 5.44 -41.65
C LEU A 7 -15.99 4.80 -40.26
N ALA A 8 -15.29 3.67 -40.16
CA ALA A 8 -14.88 3.10 -38.88
C ALA A 8 -13.68 3.91 -38.37
N SER A 9 -13.87 4.64 -37.27
CA SER A 9 -12.81 5.34 -36.57
C SER A 9 -12.07 4.35 -35.68
N CYS A 10 -10.91 3.86 -36.12
CA CYS A 10 -9.98 3.12 -35.27
C CYS A 10 -9.32 4.11 -34.28
N LEU A 11 -9.81 4.11 -33.04
CA LEU A 11 -9.17 4.78 -31.92
C LEU A 11 -7.88 3.99 -31.57
N ALA A 12 -6.74 4.47 -32.05
CA ALA A 12 -5.44 3.96 -31.62
C ALA A 12 -5.22 4.35 -30.16
N LEU A 13 -5.37 3.38 -29.26
CA LEU A 13 -5.01 3.53 -27.86
C LEU A 13 -3.49 3.62 -27.79
N ALA A 14 -2.95 4.83 -27.67
CA ALA A 14 -1.55 5.03 -27.35
C ALA A 14 -1.31 4.48 -25.94
N LEU A 15 -0.80 3.24 -25.84
CA LEU A 15 -0.18 2.78 -24.61
C LEU A 15 1.01 3.70 -24.35
N ALA A 16 0.88 4.60 -23.39
CA ALA A 16 2.02 5.26 -22.78
C ALA A 16 2.93 4.15 -22.24
N THR A 17 4.06 3.93 -22.90
CA THR A 17 5.15 3.15 -22.34
C THR A 17 5.64 3.90 -21.11
N VAL A 18 5.14 3.51 -19.93
CA VAL A 18 5.75 3.89 -18.67
C VAL A 18 7.14 3.27 -18.70
N SER A 19 8.16 4.08 -18.96
CA SER A 19 9.54 3.65 -18.73
C SER A 19 9.61 3.13 -17.31
N PRO A 20 10.16 1.92 -17.06
CA PRO A 20 10.31 1.44 -15.70
C PRO A 20 11.11 2.48 -14.94
N VAL A 21 10.54 2.99 -13.85
CA VAL A 21 11.28 3.82 -12.90
C VAL A 21 12.47 2.96 -12.48
N ALA A 22 13.69 3.44 -12.74
CA ALA A 22 14.88 2.76 -12.26
C ALA A 22 14.75 2.63 -10.74
N LEU A 23 14.69 1.39 -10.23
CA LEU A 23 14.61 1.15 -8.81
C LEU A 23 15.85 1.78 -8.14
N ALA A 24 15.63 2.42 -7.01
CA ALA A 24 16.69 2.92 -6.15
C ALA A 24 17.70 1.81 -5.80
N ASP A 25 18.98 2.16 -5.71
CA ASP A 25 20.02 1.22 -5.32
C ASP A 25 19.99 1.01 -3.81
N SER A 26 19.37 -0.08 -3.35
CA SER A 26 19.32 -0.42 -1.93
C SER A 26 20.08 -1.72 -1.70
N ALA A 27 21.10 -1.64 -0.85
CA ALA A 27 21.92 -2.79 -0.50
C ALA A 27 21.72 -3.23 0.96
N ILE A 28 21.95 -4.52 1.21
CA ILE A 28 21.92 -5.10 2.56
C ILE A 28 23.15 -5.99 2.75
N TYR A 29 23.92 -5.70 3.79
CA TYR A 29 24.96 -6.59 4.28
C TYR A 29 24.32 -7.70 5.13
N GLY A 30 24.79 -8.93 4.98
CA GLY A 30 24.36 -10.04 5.82
C GLY A 30 25.47 -11.03 6.10
N GLY A 31 25.54 -11.42 7.37
CA GLY A 31 26.48 -12.33 8.01
C GLY A 31 26.12 -13.80 7.81
N GLY A 32 26.32 -14.57 8.87
CA GLY A 32 25.99 -15.99 8.96
C GLY A 32 24.59 -16.40 8.44
N PRO A 33 23.51 -15.64 8.66
CA PRO A 33 22.17 -15.99 8.18
C PRO A 33 22.07 -16.20 6.67
N PHE A 34 22.88 -15.50 5.86
CA PHE A 34 22.86 -15.67 4.41
C PHE A 34 23.39 -17.04 3.97
N TYR A 35 24.14 -17.72 4.84
CA TYR A 35 24.63 -19.08 4.62
C TYR A 35 23.75 -20.13 5.30
N SER A 36 23.54 -19.99 6.63
CA SER A 36 22.89 -21.00 7.47
C SER A 36 21.35 -20.91 7.49
N GLY A 37 20.77 -19.75 7.18
CA GLY A 37 19.33 -19.51 7.27
C GLY A 37 18.49 -20.13 6.14
N GLY A 38 19.14 -20.76 5.16
CA GLY A 38 18.48 -21.52 4.10
C GLY A 38 17.55 -20.69 3.21
N THR A 39 16.54 -21.35 2.63
CA THR A 39 15.62 -20.72 1.66
C THR A 39 14.73 -19.64 2.28
N ALA A 40 14.47 -19.68 3.59
CA ALA A 40 13.66 -18.68 4.28
C ALA A 40 14.29 -17.29 4.20
N VAL A 41 15.61 -17.19 4.43
CA VAL A 41 16.36 -15.94 4.28
C VAL A 41 16.36 -15.45 2.83
N MET A 42 16.55 -16.35 1.86
CA MET A 42 16.48 -15.97 0.45
C MET A 42 15.10 -15.41 0.08
N ASN A 43 14.01 -16.04 0.56
CA ASN A 43 12.65 -15.57 0.30
C ASN A 43 12.35 -14.22 0.95
N ASP A 44 12.83 -13.99 2.17
CA ASP A 44 12.71 -12.70 2.86
C ASP A 44 13.41 -11.60 2.06
N LEU A 45 14.66 -11.80 1.67
CA LEU A 45 15.40 -10.84 0.83
C LEU A 45 14.72 -10.62 -0.53
N ARG A 46 14.23 -11.68 -1.17
CA ARG A 46 13.50 -11.56 -2.46
C ARG A 46 12.26 -10.68 -2.34
N GLY A 47 11.55 -10.78 -1.22
CA GLY A 47 10.35 -10.00 -0.90
C GLY A 47 10.62 -8.65 -0.23
N SER A 48 11.87 -8.34 0.10
CA SER A 48 12.23 -7.12 0.84
C SER A 48 12.17 -5.85 -0.03
N GLY A 49 12.53 -5.94 -1.30
CA GLY A 49 12.72 -4.77 -2.17
C GLY A 49 14.14 -4.20 -2.18
N PHE A 50 15.10 -4.80 -1.46
CA PHE A 50 16.53 -4.56 -1.71
C PHE A 50 16.90 -4.96 -3.14
N THR A 51 17.80 -4.22 -3.78
CA THR A 51 18.31 -4.53 -5.13
C THR A 51 19.65 -5.27 -5.11
N THR A 52 20.43 -5.06 -4.05
CA THR A 52 21.76 -5.67 -3.87
C THR A 52 21.86 -6.44 -2.55
N VAL A 53 22.36 -7.67 -2.61
CA VAL A 53 22.68 -8.49 -1.43
C VAL A 53 24.19 -8.65 -1.33
N ILE A 54 24.76 -8.24 -0.20
CA ILE A 54 26.21 -8.29 0.05
C ILE A 54 26.49 -9.38 1.07
N LEU A 55 27.11 -10.46 0.60
CA LEU A 55 27.51 -11.61 1.40
C LEU A 55 28.74 -11.22 2.22
N TRP A 56 28.55 -10.93 3.50
CA TRP A 56 29.60 -10.49 4.42
C TRP A 56 29.79 -11.47 5.58
N SER A 57 30.98 -11.66 6.14
CA SER A 57 32.30 -11.37 5.56
C SER A 57 32.93 -12.66 4.98
N PHE A 58 33.73 -12.52 3.93
CA PHE A 58 34.70 -13.53 3.51
C PHE A 58 36.08 -13.16 4.02
N HIS A 59 36.72 -14.09 4.72
CA HIS A 59 38.08 -13.97 5.21
C HIS A 59 39.04 -14.71 4.28
N ILE A 60 40.19 -14.09 4.03
CA ILE A 60 41.30 -14.67 3.27
C ILE A 60 42.28 -15.20 4.29
N GLU A 61 42.54 -16.51 4.28
CA GLU A 61 43.53 -17.12 5.17
C GLU A 61 44.96 -17.01 4.63
N ASP A 62 45.96 -17.26 5.48
CA ASP A 62 47.38 -17.15 5.11
C ASP A 62 47.78 -18.04 3.91
N ASN A 63 47.08 -19.15 3.72
CA ASN A 63 47.26 -20.06 2.60
C ASN A 63 46.37 -19.72 1.38
N GLY A 64 45.58 -18.64 1.47
CA GLY A 64 44.64 -18.18 0.45
C GLY A 64 43.24 -18.79 0.52
N ASP A 65 42.99 -19.80 1.36
CA ASP A 65 41.65 -20.38 1.54
C ASP A 65 40.63 -19.29 1.94
N LEU A 66 39.38 -19.47 1.52
CA LEU A 66 38.31 -18.52 1.82
C LEU A 66 37.35 -19.11 2.85
N VAL A 67 37.11 -18.34 3.91
CA VAL A 67 36.21 -18.68 5.01
C VAL A 67 35.07 -17.66 5.01
N TYR A 68 33.82 -18.10 5.00
CA TYR A 68 32.67 -17.22 5.13
C TYR A 68 32.25 -17.17 6.60
N ASN A 69 32.43 -16.00 7.24
CA ASN A 69 32.44 -15.88 8.70
C ASN A 69 33.37 -16.94 9.31
N ASP A 70 32.84 -17.98 9.96
CA ASP A 70 33.66 -19.04 10.57
C ASP A 70 33.69 -20.36 9.76
N ILE A 71 33.13 -20.39 8.55
CA ILE A 71 32.92 -21.61 7.77
C ILE A 71 33.83 -21.64 6.54
N PRO A 72 34.77 -22.60 6.41
CA PRO A 72 35.55 -22.78 5.20
C PRO A 72 34.65 -23.08 4.00
N VAL A 73 34.77 -22.29 2.93
CA VAL A 73 33.90 -22.40 1.74
C VAL A 73 34.69 -22.60 0.46
N VAL A 74 35.94 -22.17 0.38
CA VAL A 74 36.80 -22.43 -0.77
C VAL A 74 38.18 -22.87 -0.29
N ARG A 75 38.69 -23.96 -0.86
CA ARG A 75 40.02 -24.48 -0.59
C ARG A 75 40.69 -24.92 -1.88
N ASN A 76 41.93 -24.49 -2.09
CA ASN A 76 42.77 -24.89 -3.23
C ASN A 76 42.07 -24.86 -4.61
N GLY A 77 41.30 -23.82 -4.87
CA GLY A 77 40.59 -23.59 -6.13
C GLY A 77 39.26 -24.35 -6.27
N ALA A 78 38.76 -24.96 -5.20
CA ALA A 78 37.49 -25.68 -5.20
C ALA A 78 36.55 -25.13 -4.13
N TYR A 79 35.27 -24.98 -4.49
CA TYR A 79 34.21 -24.74 -3.52
C TYR A 79 33.99 -26.01 -2.70
N ILE A 80 34.04 -25.88 -1.37
CA ILE A 80 33.91 -26.98 -0.40
C ILE A 80 32.78 -26.75 0.61
N GLY A 81 32.04 -25.64 0.46
CA GLY A 81 30.93 -25.30 1.34
C GLY A 81 29.69 -26.18 1.10
N ASP A 82 28.56 -25.73 1.64
CA ASP A 82 27.27 -26.39 1.48
C ASP A 82 26.90 -26.51 -0.02
N PRO A 83 26.78 -27.73 -0.57
CA PRO A 83 26.50 -27.93 -1.99
C PRO A 83 25.15 -27.33 -2.44
N ALA A 84 24.21 -27.07 -1.52
CA ALA A 84 22.93 -26.46 -1.82
C ALA A 84 23.00 -24.92 -1.82
N TRP A 85 24.02 -24.29 -1.23
CA TRP A 85 24.09 -22.83 -1.12
C TRP A 85 24.12 -22.11 -2.47
N PRO A 86 24.90 -22.54 -3.48
CA PRO A 86 24.87 -21.92 -4.81
C PRO A 86 23.46 -21.86 -5.43
N THR A 87 22.71 -22.97 -5.33
CA THR A 87 21.34 -23.03 -5.85
C THR A 87 20.41 -22.11 -5.08
N ARG A 88 20.58 -21.98 -3.75
CA ARG A 88 19.81 -21.03 -2.93
C ARG A 88 20.10 -19.59 -3.30
N LEU A 89 21.37 -19.20 -3.45
CA LEU A 89 21.76 -17.85 -3.85
C LEU A 89 21.21 -17.48 -5.24
N ALA A 90 21.22 -18.41 -6.19
CA ALA A 90 20.64 -18.17 -7.52
C ALA A 90 19.15 -17.78 -7.48
N THR A 91 18.40 -18.23 -6.45
CA THR A 91 17.00 -17.85 -6.30
C THR A 91 16.80 -16.36 -6.02
N LEU A 92 17.79 -15.67 -5.41
CA LEU A 92 17.71 -14.24 -5.12
C LEU A 92 17.43 -13.42 -6.37
N LYS A 93 17.95 -13.84 -7.53
CA LYS A 93 17.79 -13.15 -8.81
C LYS A 93 16.62 -13.69 -9.66
N THR A 94 15.83 -14.61 -9.11
CA THR A 94 14.68 -15.21 -9.81
C THR A 94 13.41 -14.42 -9.48
N ALA A 95 12.73 -13.90 -10.50
CA ALA A 95 11.48 -13.16 -10.33
C ALA A 95 10.37 -14.00 -9.63
N PRO A 96 9.46 -13.38 -8.85
CA PRO A 96 9.43 -11.96 -8.51
C PRO A 96 10.48 -11.62 -7.44
N THR A 97 11.24 -10.54 -7.69
CA THR A 97 12.20 -9.96 -6.74
C THR A 97 12.76 -8.65 -7.32
N SER A 98 13.20 -7.75 -6.45
CA SER A 98 13.99 -6.58 -6.84
C SER A 98 15.50 -6.87 -6.86
N VAL A 99 15.95 -7.97 -6.25
CA VAL A 99 17.38 -8.30 -6.16
C VAL A 99 17.90 -8.66 -7.54
N ASN A 100 18.81 -7.85 -8.05
CA ASN A 100 19.45 -8.05 -9.35
C ASN A 100 20.98 -8.21 -9.23
N ARG A 101 21.53 -8.02 -8.02
CA ARG A 101 22.96 -8.02 -7.77
C ARG A 101 23.30 -8.76 -6.48
N ILE A 102 24.33 -9.60 -6.56
CA ILE A 102 24.96 -10.25 -5.41
C ILE A 102 26.41 -9.79 -5.38
N GLU A 103 26.91 -9.44 -4.21
CA GLU A 103 28.33 -9.14 -3.98
C GLU A 103 28.90 -10.05 -2.90
N VAL A 104 30.21 -10.25 -2.92
CA VAL A 104 30.95 -10.85 -1.81
C VAL A 104 31.80 -9.76 -1.17
N SER A 105 31.72 -9.60 0.15
CA SER A 105 32.55 -8.63 0.88
C SER A 105 33.72 -9.31 1.55
N ILE A 106 34.92 -8.74 1.39
CA ILE A 106 36.15 -9.21 2.04
C ILE A 106 36.60 -8.19 3.08
N GLY A 107 37.16 -8.70 4.18
CA GLY A 107 37.53 -7.86 5.32
C GLY A 107 36.40 -7.69 6.32
N ALA A 108 36.81 -7.19 7.49
CA ALA A 108 35.98 -6.71 8.57
C ALA A 108 36.90 -6.04 9.60
N TRP A 109 36.32 -5.29 10.53
CA TRP A 109 37.06 -4.74 11.66
C TRP A 109 37.87 -5.81 12.42
N SER A 110 39.14 -5.51 12.70
CA SER A 110 40.05 -6.38 13.46
C SER A 110 40.36 -7.75 12.82
N VAL A 111 40.17 -7.93 11.51
CA VAL A 111 40.57 -9.14 10.78
C VAL A 111 41.65 -8.82 9.74
N PRO A 112 42.80 -9.52 9.74
CA PRO A 112 43.97 -9.15 8.93
C PRO A 112 43.89 -9.68 7.48
N ASP A 113 42.71 -9.59 6.86
CA ASP A 113 42.45 -10.15 5.53
C ASP A 113 43.25 -9.43 4.44
N PHE A 114 43.31 -8.09 4.50
CA PHE A 114 44.05 -7.30 3.51
C PHE A 114 45.56 -7.45 3.68
N GLU A 115 46.07 -7.66 4.90
CA GLU A 115 47.48 -7.98 5.15
C GLU A 115 47.83 -9.39 4.66
N ARG A 116 46.95 -10.37 4.86
CA ARG A 116 47.12 -11.73 4.32
C ARG A 116 47.09 -11.72 2.80
N MET A 117 46.12 -11.02 2.21
CA MET A 117 46.03 -10.77 0.77
C MET A 117 47.32 -10.11 0.26
N ALA A 118 47.82 -9.07 0.93
CA ALA A 118 49.05 -8.38 0.53
C ALA A 118 50.26 -9.31 0.53
N ARG A 119 50.41 -10.17 1.54
CA ARG A 119 51.46 -11.19 1.57
C ARG A 119 51.34 -12.19 0.43
N LEU A 120 50.13 -12.64 0.11
CA LEU A 120 49.87 -13.56 -1.00
C LEU A 120 50.13 -12.91 -2.35
N VAL A 121 49.73 -11.65 -2.54
CA VAL A 121 49.99 -10.89 -3.78
C VAL A 121 51.49 -10.66 -3.97
N ASN A 122 52.19 -10.25 -2.91
CA ASN A 122 53.63 -9.97 -2.95
C ASN A 122 54.50 -11.25 -2.95
N GLY A 123 53.89 -12.43 -2.81
CA GLY A 123 54.63 -13.70 -2.75
C GLY A 123 55.43 -13.91 -1.47
N THR A 124 55.09 -13.19 -0.39
CA THR A 124 55.77 -13.25 0.90
C THR A 124 55.03 -14.07 1.96
N ALA A 125 53.85 -14.61 1.65
CA ALA A 125 53.16 -15.54 2.53
C ALA A 125 53.93 -16.86 2.68
N ALA A 126 53.74 -17.54 3.81
CA ALA A 126 54.37 -18.82 4.06
C ALA A 126 53.97 -19.86 2.99
N GLY A 127 54.96 -20.56 2.43
CA GLY A 127 54.74 -21.54 1.37
C GLY A 127 54.72 -20.99 -0.06
N CYS A 128 54.73 -19.67 -0.26
CA CYS A 128 54.85 -19.08 -1.59
C CYS A 128 56.12 -19.57 -2.32
N GLY A 129 55.96 -20.04 -3.56
CA GLY A 129 57.06 -20.57 -4.37
C GLY A 129 57.47 -22.01 -4.04
N SER A 130 56.83 -22.66 -3.06
CA SER A 130 57.05 -24.07 -2.73
C SER A 130 55.74 -24.86 -2.78
N THR A 131 54.88 -24.70 -1.77
CA THR A 131 53.59 -25.37 -1.67
C THR A 131 52.44 -24.53 -2.20
N LEU A 132 52.67 -23.23 -2.42
CA LEU A 132 51.66 -22.26 -2.84
C LEU A 132 52.14 -21.45 -4.05
N VAL A 133 51.28 -21.37 -5.07
CA VAL A 133 51.47 -20.44 -6.18
C VAL A 133 50.83 -19.11 -5.77
N CYS A 134 51.67 -18.12 -5.47
CA CYS A 134 51.26 -16.80 -5.01
C CYS A 134 51.23 -15.78 -6.16
N GLY A 135 50.81 -14.55 -5.87
CA GLY A 135 50.61 -13.48 -6.86
C GLY A 135 49.19 -13.44 -7.42
N THR A 136 49.05 -12.79 -8.58
CA THR A 136 47.75 -12.48 -9.22
C THR A 136 47.58 -13.14 -10.59
N GLY A 137 48.52 -13.99 -11.01
CA GLY A 137 48.40 -14.77 -12.24
C GLY A 137 47.30 -15.83 -12.17
N THR A 138 46.86 -16.35 -13.31
CA THR A 138 45.74 -17.31 -13.42
C THR A 138 45.92 -18.61 -12.62
N ASN A 139 47.17 -19.00 -12.34
CA ASN A 139 47.49 -20.18 -11.54
C ASN A 139 47.60 -19.88 -10.04
N SER A 140 47.57 -18.62 -9.63
CA SER A 140 47.73 -18.24 -8.23
C SER A 140 46.56 -18.73 -7.38
N ILE A 141 46.82 -18.94 -6.09
CA ILE A 141 45.79 -19.40 -5.17
C ILE A 141 44.64 -18.40 -5.06
N LEU A 142 44.94 -17.10 -5.02
CA LEU A 142 43.93 -16.05 -4.98
C LEU A 142 43.06 -16.10 -6.23
N TYR A 143 43.66 -16.22 -7.42
CA TYR A 143 42.89 -16.32 -8.67
C TYR A 143 41.95 -17.53 -8.64
N ARG A 144 42.49 -18.73 -8.37
CA ARG A 144 41.70 -19.96 -8.39
C ARG A 144 40.59 -19.95 -7.33
N ASN A 145 40.87 -19.42 -6.14
CA ASN A 145 39.87 -19.37 -5.07
C ASN A 145 38.74 -18.39 -5.36
N PHE A 146 39.04 -17.18 -5.87
CA PHE A 146 38.00 -16.23 -6.25
C PHE A 146 37.21 -16.68 -7.49
N GLN A 147 37.82 -17.44 -8.40
CA GLN A 147 37.11 -18.09 -9.50
C GLN A 147 36.08 -19.10 -8.98
N ALA A 148 36.48 -19.98 -8.04
CA ALA A 148 35.58 -20.93 -7.41
C ALA A 148 34.47 -20.23 -6.61
N LEU A 149 34.81 -19.18 -5.88
CA LEU A 149 33.85 -18.37 -5.14
C LEU A 149 32.82 -17.71 -6.07
N LYS A 150 33.28 -17.15 -7.20
CA LYS A 150 32.41 -16.56 -8.22
C LYS A 150 31.41 -17.58 -8.75
N ALA A 151 31.90 -18.77 -9.09
CA ALA A 151 31.06 -19.85 -9.60
C ALA A 151 30.01 -20.31 -8.58
N ALA A 152 30.39 -20.37 -7.29
CA ALA A 152 29.50 -20.78 -6.22
C ALA A 152 28.45 -19.71 -5.86
N THR A 153 28.80 -18.43 -5.90
CA THR A 153 27.92 -17.35 -5.43
C THR A 153 27.15 -16.64 -6.54
N GLY A 154 27.64 -16.69 -7.77
CA GLY A 154 27.12 -15.87 -8.87
C GLY A 154 27.39 -14.38 -8.68
N ALA A 155 28.33 -14.01 -7.80
CA ALA A 155 28.58 -12.63 -7.43
C ALA A 155 29.05 -11.76 -8.61
N ASN A 156 28.51 -10.55 -8.65
CA ASN A 156 28.76 -9.51 -9.62
C ASN A 156 30.01 -8.69 -9.26
N ALA A 157 30.22 -8.44 -7.97
CA ALA A 157 31.32 -7.66 -7.45
C ALA A 157 31.98 -8.29 -6.24
N VAL A 158 33.21 -7.85 -5.99
CA VAL A 158 33.88 -8.00 -4.70
C VAL A 158 33.90 -6.64 -4.02
N ASN A 159 33.32 -6.58 -2.83
CA ASN A 159 33.31 -5.42 -1.96
C ASN A 159 34.55 -5.44 -1.05
N PHE A 160 35.30 -4.34 -1.03
CA PHE A 160 36.49 -4.18 -0.19
C PHE A 160 36.14 -3.43 1.09
N ASP A 161 36.15 -4.16 2.20
CA ASP A 161 35.96 -3.66 3.57
C ASP A 161 37.32 -3.61 4.30
N ASP A 162 38.27 -2.88 3.72
CA ASP A 162 39.61 -2.69 4.30
C ASP A 162 39.54 -1.66 5.43
N GLU A 163 39.53 -2.16 6.65
CA GLU A 163 39.48 -1.32 7.84
C GLU A 163 40.83 -1.15 8.56
N SER A 164 41.90 -1.76 8.05
CA SER A 164 43.17 -1.83 8.82
C SER A 164 44.45 -1.69 7.98
N ALA A 165 44.54 -2.31 6.81
CA ALA A 165 45.81 -2.42 6.09
C ALA A 165 46.10 -1.16 5.25
N TYR A 166 45.12 -0.72 4.45
CA TYR A 166 45.22 0.42 3.53
C TYR A 166 46.48 0.37 2.63
N ASP A 167 46.89 -0.83 2.20
CA ASP A 167 48.09 -1.01 1.36
C ASP A 167 47.73 -0.92 -0.14
N LEU A 168 48.03 0.23 -0.74
CA LEU A 168 47.53 0.61 -2.06
C LEU A 168 48.04 -0.31 -3.18
N ALA A 169 49.32 -0.67 -3.17
CA ALA A 169 49.95 -1.41 -4.26
C ALA A 169 49.41 -2.85 -4.40
N PRO A 170 49.45 -3.70 -3.36
CA PRO A 170 48.91 -5.06 -3.46
C PRO A 170 47.39 -5.05 -3.62
N THR A 171 46.66 -4.12 -2.99
CA THR A 171 45.20 -4.00 -3.17
C THR A 171 44.84 -3.66 -4.62
N THR A 172 45.64 -2.80 -5.27
CA THR A 172 45.49 -2.50 -6.70
C THR A 172 45.68 -3.75 -7.55
N GLN A 173 46.77 -4.50 -7.33
CA GLN A 173 47.05 -5.73 -8.10
C GLN A 173 45.96 -6.79 -7.89
N PHE A 174 45.48 -6.94 -6.67
CA PHE A 174 44.39 -7.85 -6.34
C PHE A 174 43.08 -7.42 -7.02
N GLY A 175 42.72 -6.14 -6.97
CA GLY A 175 41.57 -5.61 -7.70
C GLY A 175 41.66 -5.87 -9.21
N GLN A 176 42.83 -5.62 -9.83
CA GLN A 176 43.06 -5.91 -11.25
C GLN A 176 42.89 -7.40 -11.60
N MET A 177 43.33 -8.30 -10.71
CA MET A 177 43.09 -9.74 -10.85
C MET A 177 41.60 -10.08 -10.90
N LEU A 178 40.82 -9.55 -9.95
CA LEU A 178 39.37 -9.77 -9.86
C LEU A 178 38.64 -9.20 -11.09
N ILE A 179 39.06 -8.02 -11.55
CA ILE A 179 38.56 -7.39 -12.78
C ILE A 179 38.80 -8.31 -13.99
N GLY A 180 39.99 -8.93 -14.07
CA GLY A 180 40.31 -9.93 -15.09
C GLY A 180 39.42 -11.17 -15.05
N GLN A 181 38.80 -11.46 -13.91
CA GLN A 181 37.77 -12.52 -13.76
C GLN A 181 36.35 -12.02 -14.04
N GLY A 182 36.20 -10.75 -14.44
CA GLY A 182 34.93 -10.09 -14.74
C GLY A 182 34.14 -9.69 -13.50
N PHE A 183 34.78 -9.53 -12.35
CA PHE A 183 34.15 -8.87 -11.21
C PHE A 183 34.15 -7.36 -11.42
N LYS A 184 33.09 -6.72 -10.92
CA LYS A 184 33.14 -5.31 -10.53
C LYS A 184 33.77 -5.18 -9.14
N ILE A 185 34.15 -3.97 -8.77
CA ILE A 185 34.71 -3.68 -7.45
C ILE A 185 33.82 -2.65 -6.76
N THR A 186 33.52 -2.87 -5.49
CA THR A 186 32.87 -1.88 -4.65
C THR A 186 33.69 -1.66 -3.38
N PHE A 187 33.53 -0.53 -2.73
CA PHE A 187 34.26 -0.20 -1.50
C PHE A 187 33.31 -0.04 -0.32
N ALA A 188 33.77 -0.31 0.90
CA ALA A 188 33.04 -0.05 2.15
C ALA A 188 33.82 0.88 3.09
N PRO A 189 34.16 2.12 2.67
CA PRO A 189 35.04 2.97 3.45
C PRO A 189 34.34 3.52 4.71
N TYR A 190 35.05 3.55 5.84
CA TYR A 190 34.69 4.39 7.00
C TYR A 190 35.67 5.55 7.22
N THR A 191 36.87 5.51 6.61
CA THR A 191 37.93 6.52 6.76
C THR A 191 38.91 6.47 5.56
N GLN A 192 40.03 7.18 5.63
CA GLN A 192 41.15 7.12 4.67
C GLN A 192 40.77 7.50 3.22
N GLN A 193 40.08 8.63 3.04
CA GLN A 193 39.65 9.13 1.71
C GLN A 193 40.77 9.14 0.65
N THR A 194 42.01 9.49 1.02
CA THR A 194 43.13 9.51 0.08
C THR A 194 43.47 8.13 -0.46
N PHE A 195 43.44 7.09 0.40
CA PHE A 195 43.67 5.72 -0.03
C PHE A 195 42.60 5.27 -1.02
N TRP A 196 41.32 5.42 -0.66
CA TRP A 196 40.19 4.98 -1.49
C TRP A 196 40.12 5.70 -2.84
N ARG A 197 40.40 7.00 -2.87
CA ARG A 197 40.51 7.75 -4.13
C ARG A 197 41.62 7.21 -5.02
N ASN A 198 42.83 7.04 -4.47
CA ASN A 198 43.95 6.54 -5.25
C ASN A 198 43.71 5.11 -5.75
N LEU A 199 43.08 4.25 -4.93
CA LEU A 199 42.70 2.91 -5.33
C LEU A 199 41.64 2.94 -6.44
N LYS A 200 40.62 3.80 -6.31
CA LYS A 200 39.62 4.03 -7.36
C LYS A 200 40.28 4.42 -8.67
N ASP A 201 41.21 5.37 -8.64
CA ASP A 201 41.89 5.87 -9.84
C ASP A 201 42.73 4.77 -10.50
N ASN A 202 43.38 3.91 -9.71
CA ASN A 202 44.13 2.76 -10.21
C ASN A 202 43.25 1.67 -10.83
N LEU A 203 42.03 1.45 -10.30
CA LEU A 203 41.09 0.42 -10.76
C LEU A 203 40.12 0.92 -11.84
N GLY A 204 39.97 2.24 -11.99
CA GLY A 204 39.17 2.88 -13.01
C GLY A 204 37.67 2.56 -12.90
N SER A 205 37.01 2.44 -14.06
CA SER A 205 35.55 2.24 -14.17
C SER A 205 35.06 0.85 -13.74
N ALA A 206 35.96 -0.02 -13.28
CA ALA A 206 35.57 -1.25 -12.63
C ALA A 206 35.01 -1.01 -11.22
N VAL A 207 35.37 0.11 -10.59
CA VAL A 207 34.76 0.56 -9.34
C VAL A 207 33.41 1.18 -9.65
N ASP A 208 32.33 0.49 -9.28
CA ASP A 208 30.96 0.89 -9.63
C ASP A 208 30.04 1.12 -8.42
N GLY A 209 30.56 1.00 -7.20
CA GLY A 209 29.80 1.30 -5.98
C GLY A 209 30.72 1.65 -4.80
N ILE A 210 30.27 2.58 -3.95
CA ILE A 210 30.95 2.96 -2.71
C ILE A 210 29.92 3.00 -1.59
N TYR A 211 29.93 1.99 -0.75
CA TYR A 211 29.10 1.83 0.44
C TYR A 211 29.74 2.57 1.61
N LEU A 212 29.54 3.90 1.67
CA LEU A 212 30.13 4.74 2.69
C LEU A 212 29.53 4.44 4.07
N GLN A 213 30.33 3.95 5.01
CA GLN A 213 29.87 3.72 6.38
C GLN A 213 29.61 5.06 7.09
N VAL A 214 28.37 5.29 7.52
CA VAL A 214 27.96 6.50 8.29
C VAL A 214 27.40 6.11 9.67
N TYR A 215 27.94 5.03 10.23
CA TYR A 215 27.67 4.50 11.55
C TYR A 215 28.99 4.18 12.26
N ASP A 216 28.93 3.99 13.57
CA ASP A 216 30.07 3.66 14.44
C ASP A 216 31.33 4.51 14.16
N GLY A 217 32.48 3.91 13.84
CA GLY A 217 33.72 4.61 13.51
C GLY A 217 33.60 5.57 12.32
N GLY A 218 32.63 5.33 11.43
CA GLY A 218 32.30 6.19 10.29
C GLY A 218 31.17 7.19 10.54
N ALA A 219 30.60 7.29 11.75
CA ALA A 219 29.41 8.10 12.03
C ALA A 219 29.54 9.59 11.68
N GLY A 220 30.78 10.12 11.63
CA GLY A 220 31.07 11.50 11.24
C GLY A 220 31.18 11.74 9.72
N ASN A 221 31.06 10.70 8.89
CA ASN A 221 31.21 10.83 7.45
C ASN A 221 30.08 11.65 6.82
N ASN A 222 30.44 12.47 5.83
CA ASN A 222 29.49 13.29 5.09
C ASN A 222 29.43 12.85 3.61
N PRO A 223 28.28 12.38 3.09
CA PRO A 223 28.19 11.89 1.72
C PRO A 223 28.58 12.90 0.64
N ALA A 224 28.29 14.20 0.79
CA ALA A 224 28.66 15.21 -0.19
C ALA A 224 30.20 15.42 -0.27
N SER A 225 30.87 15.40 0.89
CA SER A 225 32.33 15.43 0.98
C SER A 225 32.95 14.21 0.28
N TRP A 226 32.43 13.02 0.56
CA TRP A 226 32.88 11.78 -0.06
C TRP A 226 32.59 11.73 -1.56
N ASN A 227 31.44 12.24 -2.03
CA ASN A 227 31.14 12.38 -3.45
C ASN A 227 32.21 13.20 -4.17
N THR A 228 32.60 14.32 -3.56
CA THR A 228 33.66 15.20 -4.08
C THR A 228 35.01 14.48 -4.09
N ALA A 229 35.37 13.81 -3.00
CA ALA A 229 36.64 13.11 -2.86
C ALA A 229 36.79 11.93 -3.84
N MET A 230 35.70 11.20 -4.10
CA MET A 230 35.69 10.03 -4.97
C MET A 230 35.43 10.38 -6.44
N GLY A 231 34.86 11.56 -6.73
CA GLY A 231 34.43 11.94 -8.08
C GLY A 231 33.29 11.07 -8.61
N MET A 232 32.49 10.49 -7.71
CA MET A 232 31.29 9.70 -8.01
C MET A 232 30.35 9.73 -6.81
N THR A 233 29.07 9.46 -7.03
CA THR A 233 28.10 9.35 -5.94
C THR A 233 28.40 8.12 -5.07
N VAL A 234 28.37 8.30 -3.75
CA VAL A 234 28.44 7.24 -2.75
C VAL A 234 27.05 6.88 -2.25
N ASP A 235 26.91 5.63 -1.80
CA ASP A 235 25.72 5.11 -1.14
C ASP A 235 25.99 5.05 0.37
N PRO A 236 25.44 6.00 1.16
CA PRO A 236 25.67 6.00 2.60
C PRO A 236 24.96 4.82 3.29
N GLY A 237 25.59 4.31 4.33
CA GLY A 237 25.10 3.21 5.15
C GLY A 237 24.68 3.62 6.53
N LEU A 238 23.68 2.95 7.05
CA LEU A 238 23.21 3.09 8.43
C LEU A 238 23.13 1.73 9.11
N TRP A 239 23.29 1.74 10.43
CA TRP A 239 23.10 0.55 11.25
C TRP A 239 21.62 0.42 11.64
N SER A 240 20.96 -0.67 11.26
CA SER A 240 19.63 -1.06 11.70
C SER A 240 19.55 -1.15 13.22
N ARG A 241 18.31 -1.28 13.73
CA ARG A 241 18.09 -1.51 15.16
C ARG A 241 18.84 -2.74 15.64
N HIS A 242 19.61 -2.57 16.71
CA HIS A 242 20.49 -3.60 17.25
C HIS A 242 20.74 -3.40 18.75
N GLY A 243 21.55 -4.30 19.32
CA GLY A 243 21.95 -4.25 20.73
C GLY A 243 20.85 -4.71 21.69
N THR A 244 21.09 -4.50 22.99
CA THR A 244 20.16 -4.90 24.05
C THR A 244 18.79 -4.25 23.84
N ASN A 245 17.74 -5.06 23.80
CA ASN A 245 16.36 -4.63 23.54
C ASN A 245 16.16 -3.84 22.24
N CYS A 246 17.08 -3.96 21.27
CA CYS A 246 17.01 -3.27 19.98
C CYS A 246 16.95 -1.73 20.12
N ALA A 247 17.58 -1.18 21.17
CA ALA A 247 17.50 0.24 21.50
C ALA A 247 18.49 1.12 20.69
N SER A 248 19.56 0.54 20.17
CA SER A 248 20.58 1.24 19.37
C SER A 248 20.24 1.22 17.89
N GLY A 249 20.94 2.04 17.10
CA GLY A 249 20.79 2.10 15.64
C GLY A 249 19.55 2.84 15.16
N ASP A 250 19.35 2.83 13.85
CA ASP A 250 18.32 3.58 13.15
C ASP A 250 17.07 2.73 12.91
N SER A 251 15.89 3.28 13.21
CA SER A 251 14.61 2.71 12.75
C SER A 251 14.39 2.99 11.26
N PRO A 252 13.47 2.28 10.58
CA PRO A 252 13.12 2.59 9.20
C PRO A 252 12.73 4.07 8.98
N ALA A 253 12.07 4.71 9.95
CA ALA A 253 11.73 6.12 9.88
C ALA A 253 12.97 7.04 9.94
N SER A 254 13.93 6.74 10.82
CA SER A 254 15.20 7.47 10.91
C SER A 254 16.02 7.31 9.62
N VAL A 255 16.12 6.07 9.11
CA VAL A 255 16.77 5.77 7.84
C VAL A 255 16.19 6.62 6.71
N ARG A 256 14.87 6.62 6.54
CA ARG A 256 14.21 7.43 5.49
C ARG A 256 14.55 8.91 5.62
N SER A 257 14.45 9.47 6.83
CA SER A 257 14.74 10.89 7.09
C SER A 257 16.18 11.28 6.72
N ARG A 258 17.15 10.45 7.14
CA ARG A 258 18.57 10.67 6.84
C ARG A 258 18.86 10.52 5.34
N MET A 259 18.32 9.48 4.71
CA MET A 259 18.45 9.27 3.25
C MET A 259 17.84 10.44 2.47
N SER A 260 16.66 10.95 2.84
CA SER A 260 16.04 12.10 2.15
C SER A 260 16.86 13.38 2.30
N THR A 261 17.47 13.57 3.46
CA THR A 261 18.40 14.68 3.72
C THR A 261 19.63 14.58 2.83
N TRP A 262 20.22 13.39 2.70
CA TRP A 262 21.37 13.16 1.82
C TRP A 262 21.00 13.17 0.34
N LYS A 263 19.77 12.77 -0.03
CA LYS A 263 19.27 12.92 -1.40
C LYS A 263 19.28 14.40 -1.80
N SER A 264 18.78 15.26 -0.91
CA SER A 264 18.69 16.69 -1.15
C SER A 264 20.05 17.40 -1.10
N SER A 265 20.93 17.01 -0.17
CA SER A 265 22.21 17.70 0.07
C SER A 265 23.40 17.14 -0.72
N ALA A 266 23.38 15.85 -1.06
CA ALA A 266 24.49 15.15 -1.71
C ALA A 266 24.08 14.47 -3.03
N GLY A 267 22.79 14.39 -3.36
CA GLY A 267 22.33 13.76 -4.60
C GLY A 267 22.53 12.25 -4.63
N ILE A 268 22.49 11.57 -3.47
CA ILE A 268 22.63 10.10 -3.40
C ILE A 268 21.57 9.40 -4.27
N ASN A 269 21.89 8.25 -4.82
CA ASN A 269 20.97 7.44 -5.63
C ASN A 269 20.55 6.14 -4.94
N GLY A 270 21.23 5.82 -3.85
CA GLY A 270 21.03 4.62 -3.09
C GLY A 270 21.54 4.77 -1.66
N GLY A 271 21.58 3.64 -0.99
CA GLY A 271 22.08 3.51 0.37
C GLY A 271 22.13 2.05 0.76
N PHE A 272 22.70 1.76 1.93
CA PHE A 272 22.74 0.40 2.43
C PHE A 272 22.36 0.28 3.89
N MET A 273 21.96 -0.91 4.26
CA MET A 273 21.76 -1.29 5.65
C MET A 273 22.85 -2.24 6.13
N TRP A 274 23.35 -1.92 7.31
CA TRP A 274 24.11 -2.80 8.17
C TRP A 274 23.19 -3.18 9.34
N LEU A 275 22.87 -4.40 9.71
CA LEU A 275 23.25 -5.70 9.18
C LEU A 275 21.99 -6.58 9.24
N TYR A 276 21.80 -7.46 8.26
CA TYR A 276 20.64 -8.34 8.19
C TYR A 276 20.43 -9.18 9.47
N ASP A 277 21.52 -9.66 10.07
CA ASP A 277 21.53 -10.40 11.34
C ASP A 277 20.80 -9.64 12.45
N ASP A 278 20.99 -8.33 12.53
CA ASP A 278 20.35 -7.48 13.51
C ASP A 278 18.89 -7.21 13.15
N ILE A 279 18.58 -7.03 11.86
CA ILE A 279 17.18 -6.93 11.38
C ILE A 279 16.40 -8.19 11.79
N GLN A 280 16.97 -9.39 11.66
CA GLN A 280 16.31 -10.62 12.09
C GLN A 280 16.07 -10.66 13.60
N LYS A 281 17.09 -10.30 14.40
CA LYS A 281 16.97 -10.25 15.87
C LYS A 281 15.99 -9.18 16.34
N CYS A 282 15.91 -8.07 15.62
CA CYS A 282 15.14 -6.87 15.95
C CYS A 282 13.94 -6.65 15.03
N VAL A 283 13.39 -7.72 14.45
CA VAL A 283 12.33 -7.64 13.41
C VAL A 283 11.10 -6.85 13.85
N ALA A 284 10.79 -6.84 15.15
CA ALA A 284 9.69 -6.06 15.72
C ALA A 284 9.90 -4.53 15.61
N GLN A 285 11.14 -4.07 15.42
CA GLN A 285 11.50 -2.65 15.27
C GLN A 285 11.69 -2.22 13.81
N GLY A 286 11.73 -3.18 12.88
CA GLY A 286 11.89 -2.93 11.45
C GLY A 286 12.19 -4.21 10.69
N THR A 287 11.37 -4.54 9.70
CA THR A 287 11.62 -5.68 8.80
C THR A 287 12.59 -5.29 7.68
N SER A 288 13.18 -6.31 7.03
CA SER A 288 13.96 -6.16 5.79
C SER A 288 13.24 -5.28 4.76
N ALA A 289 11.95 -5.54 4.55
CA ALA A 289 11.12 -4.78 3.62
C ALA A 289 10.91 -3.32 4.04
N GLN A 290 10.73 -3.04 5.33
CA GLN A 290 10.57 -1.66 5.81
C GLN A 290 11.85 -0.85 5.66
N TYR A 291 13.01 -1.47 5.86
CA TYR A 291 14.30 -0.81 5.67
C TYR A 291 14.61 -0.56 4.18
N ALA A 292 14.38 -1.54 3.31
CA ALA A 292 14.51 -1.35 1.87
C ALA A 292 13.57 -0.24 1.38
N ALA A 293 12.30 -0.27 1.79
CA ALA A 293 11.33 0.78 1.46
C ALA A 293 11.77 2.16 1.96
N ALA A 294 12.38 2.26 3.16
CA ALA A 294 12.89 3.52 3.69
C ALA A 294 13.98 4.14 2.81
N ILE A 295 14.94 3.34 2.32
CA ILE A 295 15.96 3.80 1.37
C ILE A 295 15.30 4.17 0.05
N ASN A 296 14.52 3.25 -0.51
CA ASN A 296 13.94 3.40 -1.84
C ASN A 296 13.07 4.66 -1.94
N SER A 297 12.10 4.83 -1.03
CA SER A 297 11.21 6.01 -1.02
C SER A 297 11.96 7.34 -0.83
N ALA A 298 13.08 7.30 -0.10
CA ALA A 298 13.85 8.51 0.18
C ALA A 298 14.63 9.01 -1.06
N VAL A 299 15.13 8.09 -1.90
CA VAL A 299 15.99 8.45 -3.03
C VAL A 299 15.28 8.44 -4.39
N SER A 300 14.16 7.72 -4.52
CA SER A 300 13.26 7.79 -5.69
C SER A 300 12.37 9.04 -5.70
N GLY A 301 12.30 9.74 -4.55
CA GLY A 301 11.27 10.73 -4.26
C GLY A 301 10.04 10.05 -3.65
N ASN A 302 9.35 10.77 -2.76
CA ASN A 302 8.13 10.30 -2.11
C ASN A 302 6.91 10.68 -2.95
N THR A 303 6.15 9.71 -3.43
CA THR A 303 4.86 9.97 -4.08
C THR A 303 3.82 10.19 -2.99
N PRO A 304 3.12 11.34 -2.94
CA PRO A 304 2.09 11.54 -1.94
C PRO A 304 1.03 10.42 -1.99
N PRO A 305 0.49 9.99 -0.84
CA PRO A 305 -0.58 9.01 -0.83
C PRO A 305 -1.79 9.55 -1.59
N VAL A 306 -2.70 8.68 -2.01
CA VAL A 306 -3.98 9.08 -2.59
C VAL A 306 -5.04 9.01 -1.51
N ALA A 307 -5.50 10.18 -1.04
CA ALA A 307 -6.61 10.25 -0.10
C ALA A 307 -7.90 9.81 -0.78
N ASN A 308 -8.61 8.86 -0.18
CA ASN A 308 -9.90 8.44 -0.70
C ASN A 308 -10.81 7.94 0.42
N PHE A 309 -12.11 8.14 0.25
CA PHE A 309 -13.11 7.62 1.17
C PHE A 309 -14.48 7.49 0.52
N GLY A 310 -15.30 6.60 1.10
CA GLY A 310 -16.73 6.48 0.89
C GLY A 310 -17.51 7.03 2.08
N VAL A 311 -18.79 7.35 1.85
CA VAL A 311 -19.71 7.86 2.88
C VAL A 311 -21.10 7.26 2.70
N THR A 312 -21.73 6.89 3.80
CA THR A 312 -23.15 6.52 3.86
C THR A 312 -23.87 7.45 4.82
N VAL A 313 -25.04 7.97 4.43
CA VAL A 313 -25.82 8.91 5.23
C VAL A 313 -27.17 8.31 5.61
N SER A 314 -27.54 8.43 6.88
CA SER A 314 -28.86 8.08 7.41
C SER A 314 -29.35 9.20 8.31
N GLY A 315 -30.33 9.97 7.83
CA GLY A 315 -30.76 11.22 8.47
C GLY A 315 -29.58 12.18 8.69
N LEU A 316 -29.36 12.56 9.96
CA LEU A 316 -28.27 13.46 10.38
C LEU A 316 -26.94 12.74 10.63
N THR A 317 -26.86 11.42 10.42
CA THR A 317 -25.64 10.63 10.69
C THR A 317 -24.94 10.28 9.37
N ALA A 318 -23.65 10.59 9.28
CA ALA A 318 -22.77 10.16 8.20
C ALA A 318 -21.71 9.19 8.74
N THR A 319 -21.56 8.03 8.10
CA THR A 319 -20.53 7.03 8.40
C THR A 319 -19.54 6.95 7.25
N PHE A 320 -18.25 7.00 7.55
CA PHE A 320 -17.17 7.09 6.57
C PHE A 320 -16.34 5.81 6.54
N SER A 321 -15.89 5.44 5.34
CA SER A 321 -14.96 4.33 5.11
C SER A 321 -13.73 4.82 4.37
N ASP A 322 -12.55 4.70 4.98
CA ASP A 322 -11.28 5.02 4.33
C ASP A 322 -10.98 4.03 3.20
N ALA A 323 -10.61 4.57 2.05
CA ALA A 323 -10.21 3.83 0.85
C ALA A 323 -8.88 4.35 0.28
N SER A 324 -8.11 5.07 1.11
CA SER A 324 -6.84 5.69 0.73
C SER A 324 -5.77 4.63 0.47
N SER A 325 -4.86 4.95 -0.45
CA SER A 325 -3.77 4.07 -0.84
C SER A 325 -2.46 4.82 -0.95
N ASP A 326 -1.35 4.10 -0.84
CA ASP A 326 -0.02 4.63 -1.02
C ASP A 326 0.77 3.63 -1.88
N SER A 327 1.37 4.11 -2.97
CA SER A 327 2.00 3.26 -3.99
C SER A 327 3.42 2.82 -3.63
N ASP A 328 4.09 3.60 -2.81
CA ASP A 328 5.51 3.49 -2.45
C ASP A 328 5.72 3.50 -0.93
N GLY A 329 4.63 3.52 -0.16
CA GLY A 329 4.68 3.55 1.30
C GLY A 329 3.45 3.00 2.01
N THR A 330 3.26 3.50 3.23
CA THR A 330 2.14 3.17 4.13
C THR A 330 1.61 4.45 4.76
N ILE A 331 0.28 4.59 4.85
CA ILE A 331 -0.37 5.71 5.52
C ILE A 331 -0.17 5.65 7.04
N THR A 332 0.51 6.66 7.60
CA THR A 332 0.84 6.74 9.04
C THR A 332 -0.13 7.60 9.83
N SER A 333 -0.82 8.56 9.19
CA SER A 333 -1.77 9.43 9.87
C SER A 333 -3.01 9.76 9.03
N ARG A 334 -4.12 10.01 9.72
CA ARG A 334 -5.42 10.41 9.16
C ARG A 334 -5.96 11.59 9.94
N ASN A 335 -6.46 12.59 9.24
CA ASN A 335 -7.11 13.74 9.84
C ASN A 335 -8.38 14.07 9.06
N TRP A 336 -9.52 13.87 9.69
CA TRP A 336 -10.85 14.21 9.19
C TRP A 336 -11.25 15.61 9.64
N SER A 337 -11.84 16.39 8.74
CA SER A 337 -12.64 17.56 9.06
C SER A 337 -14.03 17.33 8.52
N PHE A 338 -15.06 17.42 9.36
CA PHE A 338 -16.44 17.13 8.97
C PHE A 338 -17.18 18.37 8.42
N GLY A 339 -16.51 19.52 8.30
CA GLY A 339 -17.11 20.74 7.75
C GLY A 339 -18.06 21.48 8.71
N ASP A 340 -18.27 20.99 9.93
CA ASP A 340 -19.04 21.62 11.01
C ASP A 340 -18.15 22.14 12.16
N GLY A 341 -16.83 22.19 11.92
CA GLY A 341 -15.80 22.56 12.90
C GLY A 341 -15.28 21.39 13.75
N SER A 342 -15.86 20.20 13.61
CA SER A 342 -15.36 18.99 14.27
C SER A 342 -14.45 18.14 13.36
N GLY A 343 -13.67 17.25 13.97
CA GLY A 343 -12.75 16.36 13.26
C GLY A 343 -12.53 15.01 13.96
N SER A 344 -11.72 14.16 13.35
CA SER A 344 -11.38 12.83 13.88
C SER A 344 -10.05 12.31 13.31
N THR A 345 -9.40 11.39 14.03
CA THR A 345 -8.22 10.65 13.54
C THR A 345 -8.49 9.16 13.34
N ALA A 346 -9.73 8.70 13.58
CA ALA A 346 -10.11 7.30 13.39
C ALA A 346 -10.08 6.91 11.90
N THR A 347 -9.80 5.64 11.60
CA THR A 347 -9.81 5.14 10.22
C THR A 347 -11.18 5.23 9.57
N ASN A 348 -12.24 4.80 10.26
CA ASN A 348 -13.61 4.79 9.76
C ASN A 348 -14.56 5.49 10.76
N PRO A 349 -14.57 6.83 10.83
CA PRO A 349 -15.37 7.55 11.81
C PRO A 349 -16.87 7.58 11.44
N SER A 350 -17.69 7.89 12.44
CA SER A 350 -19.10 8.26 12.27
C SER A 350 -19.33 9.65 12.87
N ARG A 351 -20.12 10.49 12.20
CA ARG A 351 -20.45 11.86 12.61
C ARG A 351 -21.96 12.09 12.59
N VAL A 352 -22.48 12.65 13.68
CA VAL A 352 -23.87 13.14 13.77
C VAL A 352 -23.88 14.67 13.71
N TYR A 353 -24.62 15.24 12.76
CA TYR A 353 -24.72 16.69 12.57
C TYR A 353 -25.91 17.28 13.34
N ALA A 354 -25.75 18.52 13.82
CA ALA A 354 -26.80 19.20 14.60
C ALA A 354 -27.97 19.68 13.73
N SER A 355 -27.75 19.93 12.44
CA SER A 355 -28.76 20.40 11.50
C SER A 355 -28.62 19.72 10.14
N ALA A 356 -29.70 19.70 9.37
CA ALA A 356 -29.64 19.31 7.98
C ALA A 356 -28.80 20.32 7.19
N GLY A 357 -28.08 19.85 6.16
CA GLY A 357 -27.25 20.70 5.34
C GLY A 357 -26.21 19.96 4.53
N ASN A 358 -25.44 20.71 3.75
CA ASN A 358 -24.30 20.21 3.01
C ASN A 358 -23.02 20.58 3.76
N TYR A 359 -22.21 19.58 4.05
CA TYR A 359 -20.96 19.73 4.79
C TYR A 359 -19.78 19.32 3.90
N ASN A 360 -18.77 20.18 3.79
CA ASN A 360 -17.54 19.85 3.07
C ASN A 360 -16.65 19.01 3.97
N VAL A 361 -16.72 17.70 3.81
CA VAL A 361 -15.92 16.74 4.58
C VAL A 361 -14.60 16.52 3.87
N SER A 362 -13.49 16.61 4.59
CA SER A 362 -12.16 16.31 4.07
C SER A 362 -11.45 15.24 4.88
N LEU A 363 -10.75 14.34 4.20
CA LEU A 363 -9.78 13.43 4.77
C LEU A 363 -8.39 13.82 4.25
N THR A 364 -7.49 14.19 5.16
CA THR A 364 -6.06 14.30 4.88
C THR A 364 -5.36 13.04 5.39
N VAL A 365 -4.60 12.39 4.52
CA VAL A 365 -3.73 11.26 4.89
C VAL A 365 -2.27 11.65 4.70
N THR A 366 -1.42 11.21 5.62
CA THR A 366 0.04 11.38 5.55
C THR A 366 0.68 10.01 5.51
N ASP A 367 1.65 9.82 4.62
CA ASP A 367 2.41 8.59 4.49
C ASP A 367 3.58 8.51 5.49
N ASN A 368 4.37 7.46 5.38
CA ASN A 368 5.61 7.22 6.12
C ASN A 368 6.80 8.04 5.58
N GLY A 369 6.68 8.67 4.42
CA GLY A 369 7.61 9.66 3.85
C GLY A 369 7.32 11.11 4.25
N GLY A 370 6.24 11.35 4.98
CA GLY A 370 5.79 12.68 5.42
C GLY A 370 5.03 13.47 4.36
N ALA A 371 4.83 12.95 3.13
CA ALA A 371 3.95 13.61 2.18
C ALA A 371 2.49 13.36 2.55
N SER A 372 1.65 14.30 2.14
CA SER A 372 0.23 14.26 2.47
C SER A 372 -0.62 14.57 1.25
N ASN A 373 -1.83 14.03 1.25
CA ASN A 373 -2.84 14.33 0.27
C ASN A 373 -4.19 14.48 0.96
N THR A 374 -5.07 15.28 0.37
CA THR A 374 -6.40 15.57 0.91
C THR A 374 -7.46 15.35 -0.15
N LYS A 375 -8.49 14.56 0.20
CA LYS A 375 -9.74 14.48 -0.55
C LYS A 375 -10.81 15.26 0.20
N THR A 376 -11.55 16.10 -0.53
CA THR A 376 -12.73 16.81 -0.02
C THR A 376 -13.96 16.39 -0.80
N GLN A 377 -15.05 16.09 -0.11
CA GLN A 377 -16.35 15.73 -0.68
C GLN A 377 -17.47 16.45 0.06
N ALA A 378 -18.41 17.04 -0.69
CA ALA A 378 -19.65 17.55 -0.11
C ALA A 378 -20.56 16.39 0.30
N VAL A 379 -20.92 16.34 1.58
CA VAL A 379 -21.83 15.35 2.16
C VAL A 379 -23.12 16.06 2.54
N SER A 380 -24.23 15.67 1.91
CA SER A 380 -25.55 16.18 2.25
C SER A 380 -26.15 15.28 3.32
N VAL A 381 -26.48 15.86 4.48
CA VAL A 381 -27.23 15.19 5.54
C VAL A 381 -28.60 15.84 5.67
N GLY A 382 -29.64 15.03 5.73
CA GLY A 382 -31.02 15.49 5.83
C GLY A 382 -31.54 15.35 7.25
N SER A 383 -32.56 16.12 7.62
CA SER A 383 -33.42 15.68 8.73
C SER A 383 -33.99 14.35 8.27
N GLY A 384 -33.62 13.24 8.92
CA GLY A 384 -34.23 11.95 8.63
C GLY A 384 -35.74 12.12 8.78
N TYR A 385 -36.49 12.08 7.69
CA TYR A 385 -37.94 12.21 7.80
C TYR A 385 -38.43 10.89 8.37
N ALA A 386 -38.91 10.92 9.61
CA ALA A 386 -39.62 9.79 10.16
C ALA A 386 -40.88 9.57 9.31
N ASN A 387 -41.01 8.41 8.69
CA ASN A 387 -42.30 8.00 8.15
C ASN A 387 -43.27 7.87 9.33
N LEU A 388 -44.13 8.86 9.52
CA LEU A 388 -45.08 8.94 10.63
C LEU A 388 -46.08 7.78 10.62
N ALA A 389 -46.29 7.15 9.46
CA ALA A 389 -47.15 5.98 9.30
C ALA A 389 -46.45 4.66 9.62
N LEU A 390 -45.13 4.63 9.73
CA LEU A 390 -44.37 3.39 9.90
C LEU A 390 -44.84 2.58 11.13
N ASN A 391 -45.27 1.34 10.88
CA ASN A 391 -45.80 0.38 11.84
C ASN A 391 -46.98 0.90 12.69
N LYS A 392 -47.74 1.87 12.16
CA LYS A 392 -48.91 2.42 12.84
C LYS A 392 -50.16 1.57 12.66
N PRO A 393 -51.11 1.63 13.62
CA PRO A 393 -52.41 0.97 13.47
C PRO A 393 -53.13 1.42 12.20
N THR A 394 -53.66 0.45 11.45
CA THR A 394 -54.38 0.71 10.21
C THR A 394 -55.76 0.08 10.21
N THR A 395 -56.67 0.69 9.48
CA THR A 395 -57.98 0.14 9.12
C THR A 395 -58.20 0.36 7.62
N GLY A 396 -59.10 -0.40 7.00
CA GLY A 396 -59.34 -0.25 5.57
C GLY A 396 -60.38 -1.22 5.05
N SER A 397 -60.55 -1.20 3.74
CA SER A 397 -61.42 -2.13 3.02
C SER A 397 -60.96 -3.57 3.17
N THR A 398 -61.89 -4.52 2.96
CA THR A 398 -61.61 -5.97 3.01
C THR A 398 -60.45 -6.33 2.09
N ALA A 399 -59.45 -7.02 2.64
CA ALA A 399 -58.25 -7.40 1.92
C ALA A 399 -58.51 -8.56 0.94
N CYS A 400 -57.72 -8.65 -0.12
CA CYS A 400 -57.77 -9.77 -1.08
C CYS A 400 -57.45 -11.12 -0.40
N ASN A 401 -56.58 -11.12 0.61
CA ASN A 401 -56.35 -12.25 1.51
C ASN A 401 -55.83 -11.78 2.88
N SER A 402 -55.68 -12.70 3.83
CA SER A 402 -55.28 -12.40 5.22
C SER A 402 -53.89 -11.80 5.39
N SER A 403 -53.02 -11.93 4.39
CA SER A 403 -51.64 -11.44 4.41
C SER A 403 -51.44 -10.12 3.67
N GLU A 404 -52.49 -9.58 3.03
CA GLU A 404 -52.45 -8.36 2.22
C GLU A 404 -53.28 -7.22 2.82
N THR A 405 -53.21 -7.06 4.13
CA THR A 405 -53.98 -6.07 4.90
C THR A 405 -53.39 -4.65 4.78
N PRO A 406 -54.13 -3.59 5.16
CA PRO A 406 -53.60 -2.23 5.21
C PRO A 406 -52.29 -2.07 6.00
N ALA A 407 -52.02 -2.94 6.97
CA ALA A 407 -50.79 -2.91 7.75
C ALA A 407 -49.54 -3.20 6.92
N LYS A 408 -49.69 -3.91 5.79
CA LYS A 408 -48.59 -4.16 4.85
C LYS A 408 -48.14 -2.91 4.13
N ALA A 409 -49.04 -1.96 3.91
CA ALA A 409 -48.72 -0.70 3.24
C ALA A 409 -48.12 0.35 4.19
N VAL A 410 -47.71 -0.01 5.40
CA VAL A 410 -47.05 0.92 6.34
C VAL A 410 -45.93 0.23 7.11
N ASN A 411 -45.39 -0.87 6.61
CA ASN A 411 -44.39 -1.67 7.33
C ASN A 411 -42.94 -1.28 6.97
N GLY A 412 -42.77 -0.31 6.07
CA GLY A 412 -41.46 0.15 5.62
C GLY A 412 -40.79 -0.76 4.58
N SER A 413 -41.55 -1.67 3.96
CA SER A 413 -41.05 -2.63 2.98
C SER A 413 -41.83 -2.56 1.68
N VAL A 414 -41.08 -2.52 0.56
CA VAL A 414 -41.63 -2.74 -0.79
C VAL A 414 -41.08 -4.03 -1.42
N SER A 415 -40.19 -4.72 -0.73
CA SER A 415 -39.40 -5.85 -1.26
C SER A 415 -39.79 -7.20 -0.67
N GLY A 416 -40.86 -7.29 0.14
CA GLY A 416 -41.32 -8.54 0.76
C GLY A 416 -42.04 -9.51 -0.18
N GLY A 417 -41.92 -9.32 -1.50
CA GLY A 417 -42.59 -10.11 -2.54
C GLY A 417 -44.03 -9.66 -2.81
N THR A 418 -44.74 -10.42 -3.66
CA THR A 418 -46.07 -10.02 -4.16
C THR A 418 -47.16 -10.00 -3.10
N THR A 419 -46.93 -10.53 -1.90
CA THR A 419 -47.90 -10.49 -0.79
C THR A 419 -47.64 -9.35 0.20
N ASP A 420 -46.59 -8.57 0.02
CA ASP A 420 -46.21 -7.46 0.92
C ASP A 420 -46.87 -6.15 0.48
N LYS A 421 -48.19 -6.18 0.34
CA LYS A 421 -48.98 -5.04 -0.12
C LYS A 421 -50.34 -5.03 0.54
N PHE A 422 -50.96 -3.86 0.64
CA PHE A 422 -52.41 -3.78 0.79
C PHE A 422 -53.07 -4.10 -0.55
N CYS A 423 -53.87 -5.17 -0.59
CA CYS A 423 -54.69 -5.52 -1.74
C CYS A 423 -56.17 -5.49 -1.39
N SER A 424 -57.02 -4.93 -2.25
CA SER A 424 -58.48 -5.03 -2.12
C SER A 424 -59.19 -5.06 -3.47
N LEU A 425 -60.22 -5.90 -3.58
CA LEU A 425 -61.15 -5.96 -4.72
C LEU A 425 -62.42 -5.11 -4.52
N VAL A 426 -62.52 -4.40 -3.39
CA VAL A 426 -63.66 -3.53 -3.10
C VAL A 426 -63.61 -2.32 -4.04
N SER A 427 -64.69 -2.08 -4.78
CA SER A 427 -64.82 -0.86 -5.57
C SER A 427 -64.81 0.36 -4.66
N GLY A 428 -63.89 1.31 -4.90
CA GLY A 428 -63.70 2.44 -4.00
C GLY A 428 -62.92 2.10 -2.72
N ALA A 429 -62.00 1.13 -2.79
CA ALA A 429 -61.20 0.71 -1.64
C ALA A 429 -60.49 1.88 -0.97
N TRP A 430 -60.29 1.77 0.34
CA TRP A 430 -59.62 2.79 1.15
C TRP A 430 -58.79 2.15 2.27
N MET A 431 -57.78 2.88 2.74
CA MET A 431 -57.03 2.58 3.95
C MET A 431 -56.82 3.85 4.79
N GLN A 432 -56.76 3.69 6.10
CA GLN A 432 -56.54 4.73 7.09
C GLN A 432 -55.43 4.32 8.04
N VAL A 433 -54.61 5.30 8.45
CA VAL A 433 -53.56 5.14 9.45
C VAL A 433 -53.84 6.04 10.65
N ASP A 434 -53.78 5.51 11.87
CA ASP A 434 -53.75 6.30 13.10
C ASP A 434 -52.29 6.55 13.49
N LEU A 435 -51.82 7.80 13.36
CA LEU A 435 -50.45 8.19 13.70
C LEU A 435 -50.18 8.10 15.23
N GLY A 436 -51.23 7.90 16.04
CA GLY A 436 -51.19 7.69 17.48
C GLY A 436 -51.44 8.99 18.28
N SER A 437 -51.09 10.13 17.72
CA SER A 437 -51.36 11.47 18.23
C SER A 437 -51.40 12.47 17.07
N ALA A 438 -51.80 13.72 17.34
CA ALA A 438 -51.72 14.76 16.32
C ALA A 438 -50.25 15.04 15.97
N GLN A 439 -49.92 14.89 14.68
CA GLN A 439 -48.61 15.13 14.09
C GLN A 439 -48.72 16.25 13.06
N THR A 440 -47.61 16.92 12.75
CA THR A 440 -47.55 17.83 11.60
C THR A 440 -47.26 17.01 10.35
N VAL A 441 -48.20 17.01 9.41
CA VAL A 441 -48.09 16.32 8.12
C VAL A 441 -47.83 17.36 7.02
N SER A 442 -46.79 17.16 6.25
CA SER A 442 -46.26 18.00 5.18
C SER A 442 -46.16 17.29 3.83
N SER A 443 -46.16 15.96 3.78
CA SER A 443 -46.21 15.23 2.51
C SER A 443 -46.65 13.78 2.63
N PHE A 444 -47.01 13.20 1.50
CA PHE A 444 -47.31 11.78 1.34
C PHE A 444 -46.43 11.18 0.25
N THR A 445 -45.97 9.95 0.43
CA THR A 445 -45.42 9.13 -0.68
C THR A 445 -46.21 7.84 -0.76
N VAL A 446 -46.65 7.48 -1.97
CA VAL A 446 -47.35 6.23 -2.26
C VAL A 446 -46.47 5.39 -3.17
N GLN A 447 -46.15 4.17 -2.73
CA GLN A 447 -45.48 3.12 -3.50
C GLN A 447 -46.57 2.20 -4.09
N HIS A 448 -46.69 2.18 -5.41
CA HIS A 448 -47.70 1.45 -6.16
C HIS A 448 -47.21 0.04 -6.53
N ALA A 449 -48.03 -0.73 -7.26
CA ALA A 449 -47.71 -2.09 -7.71
C ALA A 449 -46.29 -2.24 -8.30
N GLY A 450 -45.91 -1.33 -9.19
CA GLY A 450 -44.60 -1.36 -9.85
C GLY A 450 -43.41 -1.05 -8.94
N ALA A 451 -43.60 -0.36 -7.82
CA ALA A 451 -42.54 -0.19 -6.82
C ALA A 451 -42.26 -1.50 -6.08
N GLY A 452 -43.26 -2.36 -5.95
CA GLY A 452 -43.17 -3.69 -5.36
C GLY A 452 -42.77 -4.82 -6.32
N GLY A 453 -42.40 -4.47 -7.57
CA GLY A 453 -41.97 -5.43 -8.59
C GLY A 453 -43.11 -6.05 -9.42
N GLU A 454 -44.37 -5.62 -9.24
CA GLU A 454 -45.47 -6.02 -10.13
C GLU A 454 -45.50 -5.18 -11.43
N ALA A 455 -46.38 -5.52 -12.37
CA ALA A 455 -46.51 -4.78 -13.62
C ALA A 455 -46.96 -3.33 -13.37
N SER A 456 -46.29 -2.35 -14.00
CA SER A 456 -46.64 -0.92 -13.86
C SER A 456 -48.03 -0.57 -14.41
N THR A 457 -48.61 -1.42 -15.27
CA THR A 457 -50.02 -1.32 -15.71
C THR A 457 -51.01 -1.56 -14.57
N TRP A 458 -50.58 -2.13 -13.45
CA TRP A 458 -51.36 -2.28 -12.22
C TRP A 458 -51.10 -1.16 -11.21
N ASN A 459 -50.32 -0.12 -11.53
CA ASN A 459 -50.18 1.05 -10.66
C ASN A 459 -51.53 1.73 -10.46
N THR A 460 -51.82 2.15 -9.23
CA THR A 460 -53.05 2.87 -8.90
C THR A 460 -53.13 4.16 -9.72
N ARG A 461 -54.20 4.31 -10.49
CA ARG A 461 -54.36 5.40 -11.46
C ARG A 461 -54.94 6.66 -10.84
N ALA A 462 -55.96 6.50 -10.00
CA ALA A 462 -56.65 7.64 -9.38
C ALA A 462 -56.94 7.37 -7.91
N PHE A 463 -56.65 8.36 -7.07
CA PHE A 463 -56.79 8.29 -5.63
C PHE A 463 -56.80 9.70 -4.99
N THR A 464 -57.25 9.77 -3.73
CA THR A 464 -57.14 10.96 -2.90
C THR A 464 -56.40 10.64 -1.60
N LEU A 465 -55.67 11.61 -1.07
CA LEU A 465 -55.10 11.55 0.28
C LEU A 465 -55.76 12.59 1.15
N GLN A 466 -56.15 12.17 2.34
CA GLN A 466 -56.90 12.97 3.29
C GLN A 466 -56.23 13.02 4.65
N THR A 467 -56.42 14.12 5.36
CA THR A 467 -55.97 14.32 6.74
C THR A 467 -57.14 14.62 7.67
N SER A 468 -57.02 14.18 8.93
CA SER A 468 -58.00 14.46 9.98
C SER A 468 -57.34 14.47 11.36
N THR A 469 -57.84 15.32 12.27
CA THR A 469 -57.44 15.31 13.68
C THR A 469 -58.29 14.38 14.53
N ASN A 470 -59.53 14.08 14.11
CA ASN A 470 -60.53 13.35 14.90
C ASN A 470 -61.01 12.04 14.26
N GLY A 471 -60.66 11.76 13.01
CA GLY A 471 -61.04 10.55 12.26
C GLY A 471 -62.42 10.60 11.62
N THR A 472 -63.19 11.67 11.80
CA THR A 472 -64.56 11.84 11.29
C THR A 472 -64.70 13.00 10.30
N SER A 473 -64.03 14.12 10.56
CA SER A 473 -63.98 15.29 9.68
C SER A 473 -62.69 15.26 8.86
N TRP A 474 -62.80 15.26 7.54
CA TRP A 474 -61.65 15.05 6.64
C TRP A 474 -61.42 16.24 5.71
N SER A 475 -60.15 16.59 5.51
CA SER A 475 -59.71 17.47 4.43
C SER A 475 -59.02 16.66 3.35
N THR A 476 -59.11 17.07 2.07
CA THR A 476 -58.54 16.35 0.93
C THR A 476 -57.46 17.20 0.24
N PRO A 477 -56.24 17.27 0.80
CA PRO A 477 -55.17 18.08 0.23
C PRO A 477 -54.59 17.52 -1.08
N VAL A 478 -54.80 16.24 -1.40
CA VAL A 478 -54.28 15.63 -2.63
C VAL A 478 -55.40 14.92 -3.39
N THR A 479 -55.53 15.22 -4.68
CA THR A 479 -56.38 14.49 -5.64
C THR A 479 -55.56 14.15 -6.88
N VAL A 480 -55.50 12.86 -7.21
CA VAL A 480 -54.75 12.32 -8.34
C VAL A 480 -55.71 11.59 -9.27
N THR A 481 -55.67 11.89 -10.57
CA THR A 481 -56.61 11.32 -11.57
C THR A 481 -55.95 10.44 -12.63
N ASN A 482 -54.63 10.55 -12.83
CA ASN A 482 -53.88 9.84 -13.88
C ASN A 482 -52.42 9.56 -13.44
N ASN A 483 -52.21 8.96 -12.27
CA ASN A 483 -50.88 8.47 -11.90
C ASN A 483 -50.47 7.31 -12.80
N THR A 484 -49.24 7.35 -13.31
CA THR A 484 -48.59 6.23 -14.01
C THR A 484 -47.29 5.80 -13.33
N ALA A 485 -46.83 6.52 -12.31
CA ALA A 485 -45.55 6.29 -11.65
C ALA A 485 -45.63 5.11 -10.67
N ASN A 486 -44.52 4.37 -10.54
CA ASN A 486 -44.35 3.33 -9.52
C ASN A 486 -44.31 3.93 -8.10
N THR A 487 -43.79 5.15 -7.97
CA THR A 487 -43.73 5.92 -6.74
C THR A 487 -44.24 7.32 -7.02
N SER A 488 -45.13 7.84 -6.18
CA SER A 488 -45.62 9.22 -6.30
C SER A 488 -45.54 9.93 -4.96
N THR A 489 -44.89 11.09 -4.93
CA THR A 489 -44.77 11.95 -3.74
C THR A 489 -45.57 13.23 -3.94
N HIS A 490 -46.29 13.64 -2.89
CA HIS A 490 -47.24 14.75 -2.90
C HIS A 490 -46.98 15.65 -1.69
N ALA A 491 -46.41 16.83 -1.93
CA ALA A 491 -46.25 17.85 -0.90
C ALA A 491 -47.60 18.52 -0.60
N ILE A 492 -47.83 18.83 0.67
CA ILE A 492 -48.99 19.58 1.13
C ILE A 492 -48.54 20.74 2.02
N SER A 493 -49.40 21.73 2.22
CA SER A 493 -49.18 22.70 3.30
C SER A 493 -49.17 21.97 4.64
N ALA A 494 -48.15 22.23 5.46
CA ALA A 494 -47.98 21.60 6.76
C ALA A 494 -49.27 21.72 7.60
N THR A 495 -49.87 20.58 7.96
CA THR A 495 -51.20 20.50 8.57
C THR A 495 -51.16 19.55 9.76
N SER A 496 -51.79 19.92 10.87
CA SER A 496 -51.93 19.01 12.02
C SER A 496 -52.93 17.90 11.71
N ALA A 497 -52.52 16.64 11.86
CA ALA A 497 -53.33 15.46 11.61
C ALA A 497 -52.94 14.31 12.55
N ARG A 498 -53.93 13.58 13.07
CA ARG A 498 -53.73 12.30 13.76
C ARG A 498 -54.02 11.12 12.84
N TYR A 499 -54.97 11.28 11.94
CA TYR A 499 -55.38 10.26 11.00
C TYR A 499 -55.10 10.70 9.58
N VAL A 500 -54.63 9.78 8.76
CA VAL A 500 -54.52 9.95 7.31
C VAL A 500 -55.31 8.87 6.60
N ARG A 501 -55.86 9.17 5.42
CA ARG A 501 -56.64 8.21 4.64
C ARG A 501 -56.27 8.29 3.16
N LEU A 502 -56.05 7.14 2.55
CA LEU A 502 -55.87 6.96 1.12
C LEU A 502 -57.16 6.32 0.56
N ASN A 503 -57.85 7.01 -0.35
CA ASN A 503 -59.04 6.48 -1.04
C ASN A 503 -58.70 6.23 -2.51
N ILE A 504 -59.00 5.03 -3.01
CA ILE A 504 -58.68 4.59 -4.36
C ILE A 504 -59.95 4.68 -5.22
N THR A 505 -59.93 5.52 -6.24
CA THR A 505 -61.05 5.70 -7.17
C THR A 505 -60.84 4.94 -8.48
N THR A 506 -59.60 4.70 -8.89
CA THR A 506 -59.27 3.85 -10.05
C THR A 506 -58.02 3.02 -9.74
N PRO A 507 -58.18 1.70 -9.52
CA PRO A 507 -57.13 0.85 -8.95
C PRO A 507 -55.98 0.49 -9.90
N SER A 508 -56.16 0.63 -11.21
CA SER A 508 -55.14 0.24 -12.20
C SER A 508 -55.24 1.06 -13.50
N GLN A 509 -54.25 0.89 -14.39
CA GLN A 509 -54.24 1.52 -15.71
C GLN A 509 -55.05 0.74 -16.74
N ASN A 510 -55.10 -0.59 -16.59
CA ASN A 510 -55.60 -1.53 -17.61
C ASN A 510 -56.99 -2.09 -17.29
N GLY A 511 -57.65 -1.60 -16.24
CA GLY A 511 -58.98 -2.06 -15.85
C GLY A 511 -58.99 -3.28 -14.92
N ASP A 512 -57.81 -3.77 -14.49
CA ASP A 512 -57.72 -4.70 -13.37
C ASP A 512 -58.38 -4.09 -12.11
N PRO A 513 -59.28 -4.81 -11.41
CA PRO A 513 -60.07 -4.24 -10.34
C PRO A 513 -59.35 -4.17 -8.98
N ALA A 514 -58.16 -4.76 -8.83
CA ALA A 514 -57.49 -4.85 -7.54
C ALA A 514 -56.66 -3.60 -7.23
N THR A 515 -56.95 -2.97 -6.09
CA THR A 515 -56.07 -1.98 -5.46
C THR A 515 -54.79 -2.66 -5.00
N ARG A 516 -53.63 -2.06 -5.23
CA ARG A 516 -52.32 -2.57 -4.81
C ARG A 516 -51.44 -1.43 -4.32
N ILE A 517 -51.27 -1.32 -3.00
CA ILE A 517 -50.43 -0.30 -2.36
C ILE A 517 -49.33 -1.02 -1.57
N TYR A 518 -48.08 -0.80 -1.94
CA TYR A 518 -46.93 -1.44 -1.30
C TYR A 518 -46.48 -0.67 -0.06
N GLU A 519 -46.53 0.66 -0.10
CA GLU A 519 -46.19 1.49 1.06
C GLU A 519 -46.85 2.87 0.94
N LEU A 520 -47.32 3.40 2.06
CA LEU A 520 -47.79 4.76 2.26
C LEU A 520 -46.89 5.40 3.32
N GLU A 521 -46.03 6.32 2.89
CA GLU A 521 -45.23 7.13 3.77
C GLU A 521 -45.93 8.45 4.07
N VAL A 522 -45.93 8.87 5.33
CA VAL A 522 -46.46 10.16 5.79
C VAL A 522 -45.31 10.93 6.43
N ARG A 523 -45.14 12.20 6.05
CA ARG A 523 -44.11 13.10 6.60
C ARG A 523 -44.72 14.42 6.98
#